data_AF-A0A2C9SYX1-F1
#
_entry.id   AF-A0A2C9SYX1-F1
#
_cell.length_a   1.000
_cell.length_b   1.000
_cell.length_c   1.000
_cell.angle_alpha   90.00
_cell.angle_beta   90.00
_cell.angle_gamma   90.00
#
_symmetry.space_group_name_H-M   'P 1'
#
loop_
_entity.id
_entity.type
_entity.pdbx_description
1 polymer ?
#
loop_
_entity_poly.entity_id
_entity_poly.type
_entity_poly.pdbx_seq_one_letter_code
_entity_poly.pdbx_strand_id
1 'polypeptide(L)'
;MSNHFTGLSLGPPLGDQRLDLCDLYAFQSPADPTRTVLILNANPNADALHPDAIYRLAVDNNGDLLNDIAFSFVFSEPDGGRQTVDVFKAVGDDAESPLPLGEKIFDAVEVSFDTEAKVHRSGDYTFAAGARSDAFFFDFDGIKNLFDTSGKRNFTDLHLGDTSPWTGVDSNLTANVFSIAIEVPTAELGAGALRIWGRCSLRRDGELVHVDRAGHPSVSSFFNTDDTKEEYNASVPVHDRERWSAQFVHLMGHTGGYTEQEAVEAIEREGTLPDMLTFDPAKPAKYPNGRVFTDDVIDYRLAFLTKGDCPPSGLAPHTDTLDVFPYLGNPHPTG
;
A
#
# COMPACT_ATOMS: atom_id res chain seq x y z
N MET A 1 -8.94 -13.45 9.31
CA MET A 1 -9.30 -12.01 9.39
C MET A 1 -8.42 -11.33 8.36
N SER A 2 -8.92 -10.40 7.52
CA SER A 2 -8.03 -9.62 6.63
C SER A 2 -7.00 -8.89 7.49
N ASN A 3 -5.73 -9.06 7.13
CA ASN A 3 -4.56 -8.67 7.90
C ASN A 3 -3.98 -7.32 7.44
N HIS A 4 -4.57 -6.69 6.42
CA HIS A 4 -4.19 -5.35 5.98
C HIS A 4 -5.25 -4.33 6.34
N PHE A 5 -5.46 -4.14 7.64
CA PHE A 5 -5.99 -2.91 8.23
C PHE A 5 -7.12 -2.18 7.48
N THR A 6 -8.04 -2.91 6.86
CA THR A 6 -9.36 -2.39 6.59
C THR A 6 -9.97 -2.23 7.97
N GLY A 7 -10.03 -1.00 8.50
CA GLY A 7 -10.44 -0.69 9.87
C GLY A 7 -11.58 -1.61 10.32
N LEU A 8 -11.49 -2.14 11.54
CA LEU A 8 -12.08 -3.36 12.09
C LEU A 8 -13.51 -3.83 11.65
N SER A 9 -14.31 -2.98 10.99
CA SER A 9 -15.64 -3.26 10.40
C SER A 9 -15.67 -3.29 8.85
N LEU A 10 -14.60 -2.87 8.18
CA LEU A 10 -14.63 -2.43 6.79
C LEU A 10 -14.60 -3.53 5.74
N GLY A 11 -14.22 -4.75 6.10
CA GLY A 11 -14.13 -5.89 5.19
C GLY A 11 -13.29 -5.62 3.92
N PRO A 12 -13.10 -6.66 3.10
CA PRO A 12 -12.50 -6.46 1.79
C PRO A 12 -13.44 -5.68 0.86
N PRO A 13 -12.89 -4.94 -0.12
CA PRO A 13 -13.71 -4.24 -1.12
C PRO A 13 -14.72 -5.20 -1.78
N LEU A 14 -16.00 -4.80 -1.80
CA LEU A 14 -17.11 -5.59 -2.33
C LEU A 14 -17.26 -7.02 -1.74
N GLY A 15 -16.66 -7.29 -0.58
CA GLY A 15 -16.68 -8.62 0.04
C GLY A 15 -15.68 -9.62 -0.56
N ASP A 16 -14.73 -9.19 -1.39
CA ASP A 16 -13.74 -10.05 -2.04
C ASP A 16 -12.30 -9.63 -1.69
N GLN A 17 -11.60 -10.49 -0.91
CA GLN A 17 -10.22 -10.24 -0.46
C GLN A 17 -9.24 -10.04 -1.63
N ARG A 18 -9.55 -10.60 -2.80
CA ARG A 18 -8.70 -10.47 -3.97
C ARG A 18 -8.61 -9.03 -4.45
N LEU A 19 -9.57 -8.17 -4.09
CA LEU A 19 -9.62 -6.76 -4.47
C LEU A 19 -8.93 -5.83 -3.46
N ASP A 20 -8.56 -6.35 -2.28
CA ASP A 20 -7.98 -5.60 -1.16
C ASP A 20 -6.52 -5.23 -1.46
N LEU A 21 -6.19 -3.94 -1.51
CA LEU A 21 -4.82 -3.47 -1.57
C LEU A 21 -4.25 -3.40 -0.16
N CYS A 22 -3.01 -3.83 -0.03
CA CYS A 22 -2.42 -4.14 1.25
C CYS A 22 -1.34 -3.14 1.62
N ASP A 23 -0.24 -3.15 0.86
CA ASP A 23 0.91 -2.29 1.10
C ASP A 23 1.50 -1.77 -0.20
N LEU A 24 2.08 -0.58 -0.11
CA LEU A 24 2.88 0.02 -1.16
C LEU A 24 4.31 0.20 -0.64
N TYR A 25 5.29 -0.34 -1.37
CA TYR A 25 6.72 -0.14 -1.12
C TYR A 25 7.38 0.53 -2.33
N ALA A 26 8.32 1.41 -2.03
CA ALA A 26 9.16 2.08 -3.02
C ALA A 26 10.55 2.28 -2.42
N PHE A 27 11.57 1.69 -3.05
CA PHE A 27 12.95 1.76 -2.57
C PHE A 27 13.94 1.51 -3.71
N GLN A 28 15.20 1.96 -3.54
CA GLN A 28 16.27 1.59 -4.47
C GLN A 28 16.57 0.10 -4.36
N SER A 29 16.77 -0.56 -5.49
CA SER A 29 17.14 -1.97 -5.50
C SER A 29 18.44 -2.19 -4.69
N PRO A 30 18.43 -3.07 -3.67
CA PRO A 30 19.64 -3.44 -2.94
C PRO A 30 20.69 -4.12 -3.83
N ALA A 31 20.26 -4.73 -4.94
CA ALA A 31 21.13 -5.41 -5.88
C ALA A 31 21.73 -4.46 -6.95
N ASP A 32 21.03 -3.38 -7.29
CA ASP A 32 21.46 -2.37 -8.26
C ASP A 32 20.90 -0.98 -7.92
N PRO A 33 21.70 -0.06 -7.34
CA PRO A 33 21.23 1.25 -6.91
C PRO A 33 20.78 2.17 -8.06
N THR A 34 21.02 1.78 -9.33
CA THR A 34 20.50 2.51 -10.50
C THR A 34 19.05 2.16 -10.83
N ARG A 35 18.46 1.22 -10.08
CA ARG A 35 17.11 0.70 -10.28
C ARG A 35 16.23 0.99 -9.07
N THR A 36 14.94 1.18 -9.34
CA THR A 36 13.91 1.38 -8.33
C THR A 36 12.99 0.15 -8.31
N VAL A 37 12.66 -0.30 -7.11
CA VAL A 37 11.70 -1.38 -6.85
C VAL A 37 10.41 -0.73 -6.38
N LEU A 38 9.32 -1.07 -7.06
CA LEU A 38 7.96 -0.73 -6.66
C LEU A 38 7.21 -2.04 -6.38
N ILE A 39 6.55 -2.11 -5.22
CA ILE A 39 5.76 -3.29 -4.84
C ILE A 39 4.37 -2.84 -4.42
N LEU A 40 3.36 -3.40 -5.06
CA LEU A 40 1.98 -3.31 -4.63
C LEU A 40 1.54 -4.67 -4.12
N ASN A 41 1.39 -4.79 -2.81
CA ASN A 41 0.79 -5.96 -2.20
C ASN A 41 -0.74 -5.86 -2.29
N ALA A 42 -1.38 -6.99 -2.52
CA ALA A 42 -2.82 -7.15 -2.52
C ALA A 42 -3.18 -8.52 -1.95
N ASN A 43 -4.46 -8.73 -1.64
CA ASN A 43 -5.00 -10.01 -1.20
C ASN A 43 -4.26 -10.66 0.01
N PRO A 44 -4.74 -10.43 1.24
CA PRO A 44 -4.14 -11.00 2.46
C PRO A 44 -4.20 -12.53 2.55
N ASN A 45 -4.95 -13.20 1.67
CA ASN A 45 -4.98 -14.67 1.64
C ASN A 45 -3.83 -15.25 0.83
N ALA A 46 -3.10 -14.43 0.07
CA ALA A 46 -2.02 -14.83 -0.83
C ALA A 46 -2.42 -15.90 -1.87
N ASP A 47 -3.71 -15.98 -2.20
CA ASP A 47 -4.22 -16.78 -3.31
C ASP A 47 -4.43 -15.90 -4.57
N ALA A 48 -5.09 -16.46 -5.59
CA ALA A 48 -5.18 -15.82 -6.90
C ALA A 48 -5.89 -14.47 -6.85
N LEU A 49 -5.47 -13.52 -7.70
CA LEU A 49 -6.12 -12.21 -7.82
C LEU A 49 -7.37 -12.26 -8.70
N HIS A 50 -8.18 -11.20 -8.65
CA HIS A 50 -9.45 -11.16 -9.36
C HIS A 50 -9.21 -10.95 -10.87
N PRO A 51 -9.75 -11.81 -11.75
CA PRO A 51 -9.47 -11.77 -13.19
C PRO A 51 -10.06 -10.54 -13.91
N ASP A 52 -11.22 -10.05 -13.46
CA ASP A 52 -11.83 -8.83 -14.00
C ASP A 52 -11.29 -7.52 -13.38
N ALA A 53 -10.30 -7.60 -12.48
CA ALA A 53 -9.72 -6.43 -11.84
C ALA A 53 -8.47 -5.93 -12.56
N ILE A 54 -8.23 -4.63 -12.43
CA ILE A 54 -7.01 -3.95 -12.85
C ILE A 54 -6.36 -3.42 -11.58
N TYR A 55 -5.18 -3.96 -11.28
CA TYR A 55 -4.30 -3.44 -10.23
C TYR A 55 -3.32 -2.49 -10.90
N ARG A 56 -3.06 -1.34 -10.29
CA ARG A 56 -2.25 -0.29 -10.93
C ARG A 56 -1.30 0.35 -9.93
N LEU A 57 -0.05 0.51 -10.33
CA LEU A 57 0.93 1.39 -9.72
C LEU A 57 1.05 2.63 -10.60
N ALA A 58 0.73 3.80 -10.06
CA ALA A 58 0.79 5.07 -10.78
C ALA A 58 1.82 6.01 -10.14
N VAL A 59 2.51 6.78 -10.99
CA VAL A 59 3.66 7.61 -10.61
C VAL A 59 3.49 9.01 -11.21
N ASP A 60 3.49 10.02 -10.35
CA ASP A 60 3.78 11.41 -10.70
C ASP A 60 5.29 11.64 -10.53
N ASN A 61 5.95 12.14 -11.57
CA ASN A 61 7.37 12.47 -11.58
C ASN A 61 7.66 13.95 -11.84
N ASN A 62 6.63 14.77 -12.04
CA ASN A 62 6.76 16.16 -12.42
C ASN A 62 6.26 17.15 -11.34
N GLY A 63 5.45 16.69 -10.39
CA GLY A 63 4.93 17.47 -9.25
C GLY A 63 3.55 18.08 -9.41
N ASP A 64 2.83 17.80 -10.50
CA ASP A 64 1.46 18.26 -10.73
C ASP A 64 0.39 17.36 -10.09
N LEU A 65 0.80 16.24 -9.48
CA LEU A 65 -0.05 15.22 -8.83
C LEU A 65 -0.91 14.41 -9.80
N LEU A 66 -0.62 14.46 -11.10
CA LEU A 66 -1.20 13.62 -12.14
C LEU A 66 -0.24 12.48 -12.52
N ASN A 67 -0.78 11.42 -13.10
CA ASN A 67 0.02 10.25 -13.41
C ASN A 67 0.82 10.46 -14.69
N ASP A 68 2.15 10.53 -14.60
CA ASP A 68 3.05 10.58 -15.76
C ASP A 68 3.36 9.17 -16.29
N ILE A 69 3.43 8.19 -15.39
CA ILE A 69 3.76 6.79 -15.68
C ILE A 69 2.81 5.89 -14.90
N ALA A 70 2.39 4.79 -15.50
CA ALA A 70 1.68 3.76 -14.76
C ALA A 70 1.96 2.35 -15.24
N PHE A 71 1.99 1.42 -14.29
CA PHE A 71 2.04 -0.01 -14.52
C PHE A 71 0.69 -0.62 -14.18
N SER A 72 0.04 -1.28 -15.15
CA SER A 72 -1.22 -2.00 -14.93
C SER A 72 -1.00 -3.49 -15.00
N PHE A 73 -1.60 -4.22 -14.07
CA PHE A 73 -1.49 -5.66 -13.92
C PHE A 73 -2.89 -6.26 -14.09
N VAL A 74 -3.06 -7.12 -15.10
CA VAL A 74 -4.34 -7.78 -15.42
C VAL A 74 -4.11 -9.28 -15.35
N PHE A 75 -4.83 -9.94 -14.47
CA PHE A 75 -4.64 -11.37 -14.18
C PHE A 75 -5.61 -12.23 -14.98
N SER A 76 -5.17 -13.41 -15.39
CA SER A 76 -6.04 -14.39 -16.04
C SER A 76 -7.05 -14.97 -15.05
N GLU A 77 -8.06 -15.65 -15.57
CA GLU A 77 -8.84 -16.60 -14.78
C GLU A 77 -7.89 -17.61 -14.10
N PRO A 78 -8.04 -17.86 -12.78
CA PRO A 78 -7.29 -18.91 -12.11
C PRO A 78 -7.71 -20.29 -12.63
N ASP A 79 -6.74 -21.13 -12.99
CA ASP A 79 -6.97 -22.50 -13.45
C ASP A 79 -6.00 -23.47 -12.78
N GLY A 80 -6.53 -24.45 -12.04
CA GLY A 80 -5.73 -25.52 -11.44
C GLY A 80 -4.59 -25.04 -10.53
N GLY A 81 -4.79 -23.95 -9.78
CA GLY A 81 -3.76 -23.37 -8.91
C GLY A 81 -2.69 -22.57 -9.67
N ARG A 82 -2.99 -22.16 -10.92
CA ARG A 82 -2.15 -21.30 -11.74
C ARG A 82 -2.92 -20.04 -12.11
N GLN A 83 -2.18 -18.99 -12.39
CA GLN A 83 -2.69 -17.74 -12.91
C GLN A 83 -1.54 -17.07 -13.68
N THR A 84 -1.87 -16.35 -14.74
CA THR A 84 -0.92 -15.51 -15.46
C THR A 84 -1.29 -14.04 -15.29
N VAL A 85 -0.34 -13.17 -15.62
CA VAL A 85 -0.53 -11.72 -15.57
C VAL A 85 0.04 -11.07 -16.82
N ASP A 86 -0.73 -10.15 -17.38
CA ASP A 86 -0.27 -9.16 -18.35
C ASP A 86 0.16 -7.90 -17.62
N VAL A 87 1.30 -7.33 -18.02
CA VAL A 87 1.82 -6.08 -17.45
C VAL A 87 1.94 -5.03 -18.55
N PHE A 88 1.26 -3.91 -18.34
CA PHE A 88 1.24 -2.77 -19.27
C PHE A 88 1.96 -1.58 -18.64
N LYS A 89 2.77 -0.88 -19.42
CA LYS A 89 3.39 0.40 -19.07
C LYS A 89 2.77 1.51 -19.92
N ALA A 90 2.10 2.45 -19.27
CA ALA A 90 1.56 3.66 -19.87
C ALA A 90 2.42 4.88 -19.51
N VAL A 91 2.43 5.89 -20.38
CA VAL A 91 3.10 7.18 -20.18
C VAL A 91 2.21 8.33 -20.68
N GLY A 92 2.34 9.52 -20.08
CA GLY A 92 1.57 10.71 -20.48
C GLY A 92 0.06 10.49 -20.36
N ASP A 93 -0.72 10.94 -21.35
CA ASP A 93 -2.20 10.83 -21.34
C ASP A 93 -2.71 9.40 -21.07
N ASP A 94 -2.00 8.37 -21.55
CA ASP A 94 -2.37 6.96 -21.29
C ASP A 94 -2.17 6.58 -19.81
N ALA A 95 -1.24 7.22 -19.11
CA ALA A 95 -0.97 6.99 -17.69
C ALA A 95 -2.04 7.61 -16.77
N GLU A 96 -2.78 8.62 -17.24
CA GLU A 96 -3.94 9.16 -16.53
C GLU A 96 -5.18 8.25 -16.63
N SER A 97 -5.30 7.50 -17.72
CA SER A 97 -6.41 6.56 -17.91
C SER A 97 -6.33 5.38 -16.93
N PRO A 98 -7.42 5.00 -16.25
CA PRO A 98 -7.43 3.83 -15.36
C PRO A 98 -7.43 2.49 -16.10
N LEU A 99 -7.45 2.50 -17.44
CA LEU A 99 -7.39 1.30 -18.27
C LEU A 99 -5.93 0.80 -18.46
N PRO A 100 -5.73 -0.49 -18.77
CA PRO A 100 -4.42 -1.06 -19.08
C PRO A 100 -3.99 -0.66 -20.50
N LEU A 101 -3.60 0.61 -20.67
CA LEU A 101 -3.11 1.19 -21.93
C LEU A 101 -1.57 1.15 -21.99
N GLY A 102 -1.02 1.58 -23.13
CA GLY A 102 0.42 1.64 -23.37
C GLY A 102 1.04 0.33 -23.84
N GLU A 103 2.33 0.17 -23.59
CA GLU A 103 3.13 -0.97 -24.03
C GLU A 103 2.89 -2.18 -23.12
N LYS A 104 2.52 -3.33 -23.70
CA LYS A 104 2.52 -4.60 -22.96
C LYS A 104 3.96 -5.10 -22.81
N ILE A 105 4.55 -4.90 -21.65
CA ILE A 105 5.96 -5.25 -21.35
C ILE A 105 6.13 -6.71 -20.89
N PHE A 106 5.07 -7.34 -20.38
CA PHE A 106 5.00 -8.78 -20.10
C PHE A 106 3.65 -9.33 -20.56
N ASP A 107 3.67 -10.48 -21.25
CA ASP A 107 2.48 -11.12 -21.84
C ASP A 107 2.30 -12.52 -21.24
N ALA A 108 1.19 -12.70 -20.53
CA ALA A 108 0.76 -13.95 -19.88
C ALA A 108 1.87 -14.65 -19.09
N VAL A 109 2.67 -13.92 -18.31
CA VAL A 109 3.71 -14.52 -17.48
C VAL A 109 3.11 -15.15 -16.22
N GLU A 110 3.67 -16.28 -15.79
CA GLU A 110 3.18 -17.06 -14.67
C GLU A 110 3.41 -16.38 -13.32
N VAL A 111 2.41 -16.43 -12.42
CA VAL A 111 2.56 -16.05 -11.01
C VAL A 111 3.01 -17.25 -10.16
N SER A 112 3.52 -16.99 -8.96
CA SER A 112 3.93 -18.01 -7.98
C SER A 112 2.93 -18.16 -6.85
N PHE A 113 2.53 -19.39 -6.54
CA PHE A 113 1.81 -19.73 -5.30
C PHE A 113 2.63 -20.67 -4.40
N ASP A 114 3.80 -21.08 -4.87
CA ASP A 114 4.77 -21.92 -4.18
C ASP A 114 5.90 -21.07 -3.58
N THR A 115 6.82 -21.76 -2.91
CA THR A 115 7.97 -21.14 -2.24
C THR A 115 8.84 -20.35 -3.23
N GLU A 116 9.12 -20.88 -4.43
CA GLU A 116 10.03 -20.26 -5.37
C GLU A 116 9.37 -19.13 -6.18
N ALA A 117 10.01 -17.96 -6.21
CA ALA A 117 9.56 -16.84 -7.03
C ALA A 117 9.87 -17.05 -8.51
N LYS A 118 8.84 -17.05 -9.36
CA LYS A 118 8.96 -16.96 -10.81
C LYS A 118 9.30 -15.52 -11.19
N VAL A 119 10.58 -15.27 -11.43
CA VAL A 119 11.10 -13.95 -11.83
C VAL A 119 11.22 -13.88 -13.35
N HIS A 120 10.52 -12.91 -13.94
CA HIS A 120 10.49 -12.65 -15.37
C HIS A 120 11.32 -11.41 -15.71
N ARG A 121 11.92 -11.40 -16.90
CA ARG A 121 12.68 -10.27 -17.42
C ARG A 121 12.27 -9.96 -18.85
N SER A 122 12.09 -8.68 -19.16
CA SER A 122 11.73 -8.18 -20.49
C SER A 122 12.40 -6.83 -20.68
N GLY A 123 13.37 -6.74 -21.61
CA GLY A 123 14.22 -5.56 -21.74
C GLY A 123 14.90 -5.21 -20.41
N ASP A 124 14.71 -3.95 -19.99
CA ASP A 124 15.24 -3.42 -18.73
C ASP A 124 14.29 -3.61 -17.54
N TYR A 125 13.21 -4.38 -17.66
CA TYR A 125 12.25 -4.63 -16.58
C TYR A 125 12.44 -6.01 -15.96
N THR A 126 12.38 -6.08 -14.63
CA THR A 126 12.29 -7.33 -13.86
C THR A 126 10.95 -7.35 -13.14
N PHE A 127 10.24 -8.47 -13.20
CA PHE A 127 8.89 -8.59 -12.66
C PHE A 127 8.68 -9.94 -11.97
N ALA A 128 7.95 -9.94 -10.86
CA ALA A 128 7.43 -11.15 -10.24
C ALA A 128 6.11 -10.82 -9.53
N ALA A 129 5.17 -11.75 -9.59
CA ALA A 129 3.93 -11.67 -8.83
C ALA A 129 3.62 -13.02 -8.19
N GLY A 130 3.03 -13.01 -7.00
CA GLY A 130 2.67 -14.24 -6.30
C GLY A 130 2.65 -14.14 -4.78
N ALA A 131 2.33 -15.26 -4.14
CA ALA A 131 2.35 -15.41 -2.69
C ALA A 131 3.75 -15.17 -2.11
N ARG A 132 3.84 -14.33 -1.08
CA ARG A 132 5.04 -14.04 -0.29
C ARG A 132 4.70 -13.96 1.18
N SER A 133 5.70 -14.08 2.05
CA SER A 133 5.51 -13.65 3.45
C SER A 133 5.23 -12.15 3.47
N ASP A 134 4.31 -11.76 4.33
CA ASP A 134 3.92 -10.36 4.49
C ASP A 134 4.87 -9.66 5.46
N ALA A 135 5.70 -8.77 4.96
CA ALA A 135 6.69 -8.06 5.77
C ALA A 135 6.10 -6.91 6.60
N PHE A 136 4.79 -6.63 6.49
CA PHE A 136 4.12 -5.66 7.35
C PHE A 136 3.92 -6.24 8.75
N PHE A 137 4.40 -5.57 9.79
CA PHE A 137 4.33 -6.02 11.17
C PHE A 137 3.61 -4.99 12.04
N PHE A 138 2.76 -5.48 12.96
CA PHE A 138 1.99 -4.62 13.85
C PHE A 138 1.33 -5.40 15.00
N ASP A 139 1.11 -4.72 16.13
CA ASP A 139 0.41 -5.27 17.28
C ASP A 139 -1.08 -4.88 17.25
N PHE A 140 -1.89 -5.64 16.52
CA PHE A 140 -3.30 -5.32 16.31
C PHE A 140 -4.10 -5.28 17.61
N ASP A 141 -3.84 -6.22 18.51
CA ASP A 141 -4.49 -6.25 19.81
C ASP A 141 -4.11 -5.03 20.65
N GLY A 142 -2.85 -4.59 20.57
CA GLY A 142 -2.39 -3.34 21.15
C GLY A 142 -3.09 -2.10 20.56
N ILE A 143 -3.30 -2.05 19.25
CA ILE A 143 -4.01 -0.93 18.62
C ILE A 143 -5.49 -0.91 19.04
N LYS A 144 -6.14 -2.08 19.18
CA LYS A 144 -7.50 -2.16 19.74
C LYS A 144 -7.58 -1.71 21.20
N ASN A 145 -6.49 -1.82 21.96
CA ASN A 145 -6.43 -1.27 23.32
C ASN A 145 -6.27 0.25 23.33
N LEU A 146 -5.73 0.84 22.25
CA LEU A 146 -5.50 2.28 22.12
C LEU A 146 -6.74 3.07 21.72
N PHE A 147 -7.65 2.50 20.95
CA PHE A 147 -8.76 3.26 20.37
C PHE A 147 -10.11 2.59 20.58
N ASP A 148 -11.16 3.40 20.63
CA ASP A 148 -12.49 2.87 20.39
C ASP A 148 -12.61 2.47 18.91
N THR A 149 -13.02 1.22 18.72
CA THR A 149 -13.21 0.59 17.41
C THR A 149 -14.66 0.12 17.23
N SER A 150 -15.54 0.56 18.14
CA SER A 150 -16.97 0.26 18.13
C SER A 150 -17.76 1.35 17.43
N GLY A 151 -18.91 0.96 16.87
CA GLY A 151 -19.66 1.82 15.97
C GLY A 151 -18.91 2.02 14.64
N LYS A 152 -19.53 2.71 13.68
CA LYS A 152 -18.97 2.93 12.33
C LYS A 152 -17.71 3.82 12.28
N ARG A 153 -17.09 4.11 13.43
CA ARG A 153 -15.92 4.97 13.54
C ARG A 153 -14.70 4.10 13.73
N ASN A 154 -13.70 4.28 12.86
CA ASN A 154 -12.43 3.59 13.00
C ASN A 154 -11.47 4.46 13.81
N PHE A 155 -10.85 3.85 14.82
CA PHE A 155 -9.72 4.39 15.56
C PHE A 155 -9.91 5.82 16.09
N THR A 156 -11.11 6.12 16.60
CA THR A 156 -11.41 7.38 17.29
C THR A 156 -11.25 7.23 18.79
N ASP A 157 -11.29 8.36 19.51
CA ASP A 157 -11.27 8.38 20.98
C ASP A 157 -10.05 7.63 21.57
N LEU A 158 -8.86 8.19 21.37
CA LEU A 158 -7.61 7.62 21.91
C LEU A 158 -7.70 7.43 23.43
N HIS A 159 -7.30 6.25 23.90
CA HIS A 159 -7.27 5.85 25.30
C HIS A 159 -5.83 5.53 25.72
N LEU A 160 -5.10 6.56 26.16
CA LEU A 160 -3.82 6.38 26.83
C LEU A 160 -4.05 6.31 28.35
N GLY A 161 -3.70 5.17 28.94
CA GLY A 161 -3.72 4.94 30.39
C GLY A 161 -2.31 4.79 30.98
N ASP A 162 -2.23 4.51 32.28
CA ASP A 162 -0.96 4.31 32.99
C ASP A 162 -0.23 3.00 32.60
N THR A 163 -0.93 2.09 31.92
CA THR A 163 -0.41 0.79 31.46
C THR A 163 -0.17 0.82 29.95
N SER A 164 0.94 0.19 29.52
CA SER A 164 1.22 0.00 28.09
C SER A 164 0.04 -0.69 27.39
N PRO A 165 -0.42 -0.18 26.23
CA PRO A 165 -1.48 -0.82 25.45
C PRO A 165 -0.97 -2.07 24.71
N TRP A 166 0.35 -2.12 24.45
CA TRP A 166 1.00 -3.14 23.63
C TRP A 166 1.05 -4.51 24.29
N THR A 167 0.73 -5.54 23.51
CA THR A 167 0.90 -6.95 23.85
C THR A 167 2.30 -7.46 23.54
N GLY A 168 2.99 -6.81 22.58
CA GLY A 168 4.28 -7.24 22.06
C GLY A 168 4.18 -8.42 21.08
N VAL A 169 2.96 -8.73 20.62
CA VAL A 169 2.69 -9.80 19.65
C VAL A 169 2.47 -9.17 18.27
N ASP A 170 3.33 -9.52 17.34
CA ASP A 170 3.11 -9.18 15.94
C ASP A 170 2.01 -10.07 15.34
N SER A 171 0.96 -9.41 14.86
CA SER A 171 -0.24 -10.03 14.30
C SER A 171 0.00 -10.64 12.91
N ASN A 172 1.08 -10.24 12.24
CA ASN A 172 1.43 -10.66 10.89
C ASN A 172 2.66 -11.57 10.82
N LEU A 173 3.19 -12.03 11.95
CA LEU A 173 4.45 -12.79 12.01
C LEU A 173 4.49 -14.03 11.09
N THR A 174 3.34 -14.64 10.82
CA THR A 174 3.20 -15.78 9.91
C THR A 174 2.18 -15.53 8.80
N ALA A 175 1.88 -14.26 8.52
CA ALA A 175 0.95 -13.87 7.48
C ALA A 175 1.60 -13.93 6.09
N ASN A 176 0.78 -14.20 5.09
CA ASN A 176 1.19 -14.12 3.69
C ASN A 176 0.38 -13.02 3.00
N VAL A 177 0.90 -12.59 1.85
CA VAL A 177 0.22 -11.63 0.98
C VAL A 177 0.52 -11.96 -0.48
N PHE A 178 -0.36 -11.57 -1.41
CA PHE A 178 -0.06 -11.62 -2.83
C PHE A 178 0.72 -10.36 -3.23
N SER A 179 2.00 -10.52 -3.55
CA SER A 179 2.86 -9.40 -3.92
C SER A 179 2.94 -9.21 -5.43
N ILE A 180 2.89 -7.96 -5.89
CA ILE A 180 3.14 -7.56 -7.28
C ILE A 180 4.38 -6.65 -7.28
N ALA A 181 5.54 -7.20 -7.65
CA ALA A 181 6.80 -6.49 -7.63
C ALA A 181 7.30 -6.20 -9.04
N ILE A 182 7.71 -4.96 -9.28
CA ILE A 182 8.40 -4.55 -10.50
C ILE A 182 9.66 -3.77 -10.14
N GLU A 183 10.76 -4.08 -10.83
CA GLU A 183 12.01 -3.33 -10.74
C GLU A 183 12.31 -2.73 -12.10
N VAL A 184 12.59 -1.43 -12.12
CA VAL A 184 12.76 -0.62 -13.34
C VAL A 184 14.00 0.26 -13.23
N PRO A 185 14.60 0.73 -14.35
CA PRO A 185 15.64 1.74 -14.29
C PRO A 185 15.09 3.02 -13.65
N THR A 186 15.78 3.55 -12.64
CA THR A 186 15.35 4.79 -11.95
C THR A 186 15.24 5.96 -12.93
N ALA A 187 16.15 6.01 -13.92
CA ALA A 187 16.14 7.05 -14.95
C ALA A 187 14.86 7.06 -15.80
N GLU A 188 14.14 5.94 -15.92
CA GLU A 188 12.85 5.90 -16.62
C GLU A 188 11.71 6.48 -15.79
N LEU A 189 11.81 6.46 -14.46
CA LEU A 189 10.81 7.04 -13.58
C LEU A 189 10.95 8.56 -13.48
N GLY A 190 12.17 9.08 -13.66
CA GLY A 190 12.48 10.52 -13.63
C GLY A 190 13.66 10.84 -12.72
N ALA A 191 14.15 12.08 -12.79
CA ALA A 191 15.31 12.53 -12.01
C ALA A 191 14.95 13.13 -10.64
N GLY A 192 13.67 13.30 -10.34
CA GLY A 192 13.16 13.95 -9.13
C GLY A 192 12.52 13.00 -8.13
N ALA A 193 11.93 13.59 -7.08
CA ALA A 193 11.08 12.85 -6.16
C ALA A 193 9.81 12.38 -6.88
N LEU A 194 9.52 11.09 -6.72
CA LEU A 194 8.34 10.41 -7.25
C LEU A 194 7.21 10.50 -6.23
N ARG A 195 5.97 10.57 -6.69
CA ARG A 195 4.77 10.37 -5.86
C ARG A 195 4.01 9.18 -6.41
N ILE A 196 3.88 8.14 -5.60
CA ILE A 196 3.46 6.81 -6.04
C ILE A 196 2.20 6.41 -5.31
N TRP A 197 1.25 5.82 -6.01
CA TRP A 197 0.04 5.27 -5.39
C TRP A 197 -0.47 4.05 -6.16
N GLY A 198 -1.14 3.18 -5.42
CA GLY A 198 -1.80 1.98 -5.90
C GLY A 198 -3.30 2.21 -6.13
N ARG A 199 -3.88 1.52 -7.11
CA ARG A 199 -5.32 1.47 -7.36
C ARG A 199 -5.77 0.07 -7.74
N CYS A 200 -6.90 -0.36 -7.19
CA CYS A 200 -7.63 -1.55 -7.62
C CYS A 200 -8.96 -1.10 -8.22
N SER A 201 -9.24 -1.54 -9.45
CA SER A 201 -10.51 -1.27 -10.14
C SER A 201 -11.11 -2.56 -10.67
N LEU A 202 -12.39 -2.77 -10.46
CA LEU A 202 -13.11 -3.95 -10.94
C LEU A 202 -13.98 -3.57 -12.14
N ARG A 203 -13.89 -4.33 -13.22
CA ARG A 203 -14.86 -4.21 -14.31
C ARG A 203 -16.16 -4.88 -13.91
N ARG A 204 -17.25 -4.11 -13.85
CA ARG A 204 -18.58 -4.59 -13.47
C ARG A 204 -19.63 -3.98 -14.38
N ASP A 205 -20.47 -4.83 -14.97
CA ASP A 205 -21.58 -4.41 -15.84
C ASP A 205 -21.16 -3.47 -17.00
N GLY A 206 -19.93 -3.64 -17.50
CA GLY A 206 -19.36 -2.83 -18.58
C GLY A 206 -18.68 -1.53 -18.12
N GLU A 207 -18.82 -1.15 -16.86
CA GLU A 207 -18.18 0.00 -16.25
C GLU A 207 -16.97 -0.40 -15.41
N LEU A 208 -16.07 0.55 -15.17
CA LEU A 208 -14.92 0.35 -14.29
C LEU A 208 -15.21 1.01 -12.94
N VAL A 209 -15.31 0.19 -11.89
CA VAL A 209 -15.56 0.65 -10.53
C VAL A 209 -14.22 0.68 -9.78
N HIS A 210 -13.86 1.83 -9.21
CA HIS A 210 -12.67 1.99 -8.37
C HIS A 210 -13.01 1.52 -6.96
N VAL A 211 -12.40 0.40 -6.54
CA VAL A 211 -12.80 -0.29 -5.30
C VAL A 211 -11.79 -0.09 -4.18
N ASP A 212 -10.54 0.20 -4.53
CA ASP A 212 -9.50 0.46 -3.53
C ASP A 212 -8.34 1.31 -4.04
N ARG A 213 -7.63 1.96 -3.10
CA ARG A 213 -6.41 2.72 -3.39
C ARG A 213 -5.46 2.71 -2.19
N ALA A 214 -4.16 2.84 -2.45
CA ALA A 214 -3.12 2.86 -1.41
C ALA A 214 -2.02 3.87 -1.73
N GLY A 215 -1.76 4.83 -0.85
CA GLY A 215 -0.63 5.74 -0.94
C GLY A 215 0.35 5.52 0.22
N HIS A 216 0.31 6.43 1.18
CA HIS A 216 1.03 6.31 2.44
C HIS A 216 0.49 5.15 3.28
N PRO A 217 1.37 4.45 4.01
CA PRO A 217 0.98 3.34 4.86
C PRO A 217 -0.07 3.79 5.89
N SER A 218 -1.09 2.94 6.06
CA SER A 218 -2.16 3.06 7.07
C SER A 218 -3.04 4.32 7.00
N VAL A 219 -2.93 5.14 5.93
CA VAL A 219 -3.79 6.33 5.80
C VAL A 219 -5.25 5.95 5.64
N SER A 220 -5.57 5.08 4.68
CA SER A 220 -6.96 4.60 4.48
C SER A 220 -7.54 3.94 5.73
N SER A 221 -6.69 3.34 6.55
CA SER A 221 -7.03 2.59 7.75
C SER A 221 -7.38 3.47 8.94
N PHE A 222 -6.56 4.49 9.23
CA PHE A 222 -6.76 5.36 10.39
C PHE A 222 -7.64 6.56 10.09
N PHE A 223 -7.61 7.09 8.86
CA PHE A 223 -8.32 8.32 8.54
C PHE A 223 -9.74 8.12 8.02
N ASN A 224 -10.07 6.96 7.43
CA ASN A 224 -11.39 6.73 6.85
C ASN A 224 -12.36 6.02 7.80
N THR A 225 -13.64 6.28 7.59
CA THR A 225 -14.77 5.65 8.27
C THR A 225 -15.54 4.74 7.30
N ASP A 226 -16.44 3.90 7.83
CA ASP A 226 -17.34 3.07 7.01
C ASP A 226 -18.15 3.93 6.01
N ASP A 227 -18.49 5.16 6.39
CA ASP A 227 -19.31 6.04 5.55
C ASP A 227 -18.49 6.79 4.48
N THR A 228 -17.15 6.87 4.61
CA THR A 228 -16.28 7.63 3.69
C THR A 228 -15.35 6.77 2.85
N LYS A 229 -15.12 5.50 3.24
CA LYS A 229 -14.17 4.60 2.57
C LYS A 229 -14.44 4.44 1.07
N GLU A 230 -15.67 4.16 0.67
CA GLU A 230 -15.99 3.92 -0.75
C GLU A 230 -15.73 5.17 -1.60
N GLU A 231 -16.08 6.36 -1.09
CA GLU A 231 -15.81 7.62 -1.77
C GLU A 231 -14.31 7.92 -1.83
N TYR A 232 -13.58 7.69 -0.73
CA TYR A 232 -12.12 7.82 -0.67
C TYR A 232 -11.45 6.93 -1.71
N ASN A 233 -11.79 5.64 -1.71
CA ASN A 233 -11.27 4.63 -2.63
C ASN A 233 -11.56 4.97 -4.09
N ALA A 234 -12.74 5.54 -4.37
CA ALA A 234 -13.11 5.96 -5.72
C ALA A 234 -12.42 7.27 -6.18
N SER A 235 -11.93 8.09 -5.26
CA SER A 235 -11.32 9.39 -5.55
C SER A 235 -9.87 9.31 -6.06
N VAL A 236 -9.38 10.40 -6.66
CA VAL A 236 -7.99 10.53 -7.18
C VAL A 236 -7.15 11.47 -6.31
N PRO A 237 -5.83 11.21 -6.13
CA PRO A 237 -5.02 11.95 -5.17
C PRO A 237 -4.92 13.47 -5.38
N VAL A 238 -4.93 13.95 -6.63
CA VAL A 238 -4.86 15.39 -6.95
C VAL A 238 -5.93 16.24 -6.25
N HIS A 239 -7.07 15.64 -5.87
CA HIS A 239 -8.16 16.33 -5.16
C HIS A 239 -8.19 16.08 -3.65
N ASP A 240 -7.25 15.31 -3.12
CA ASP A 240 -7.33 14.82 -1.74
C ASP A 240 -7.27 15.95 -0.72
N ARG A 241 -6.44 16.97 -0.95
CA ARG A 241 -6.33 18.11 -0.04
C ARG A 241 -7.65 18.84 0.09
N GLU A 242 -8.32 19.10 -1.03
CA GLU A 242 -9.62 19.75 -1.03
C GLU A 242 -10.70 18.89 -0.35
N ARG A 243 -10.70 17.58 -0.62
CA ARG A 243 -11.75 16.67 -0.16
C ARG A 243 -11.59 16.20 1.28
N TRP A 244 -10.37 15.91 1.72
CA TRP A 244 -10.11 15.11 2.92
C TRP A 244 -9.40 15.86 4.04
N SER A 245 -8.81 17.04 3.79
CA SER A 245 -8.08 17.78 4.83
C SER A 245 -8.93 18.08 6.07
N ALA A 246 -10.19 18.48 5.90
CA ALA A 246 -11.08 18.77 7.03
C ALA A 246 -11.32 17.53 7.91
N GLN A 247 -11.51 16.36 7.29
CA GLN A 247 -11.67 15.08 8.00
C GLN A 247 -10.40 14.70 8.75
N PHE A 248 -9.23 14.84 8.13
CA PHE A 248 -7.95 14.51 8.74
C PHE A 248 -7.66 15.42 9.93
N VAL A 249 -7.88 16.73 9.79
CA VAL A 249 -7.76 17.71 10.87
C VAL A 249 -8.71 17.37 12.02
N HIS A 250 -9.97 17.02 11.71
CA HIS A 250 -10.94 16.65 12.73
C HIS A 250 -10.50 15.41 13.51
N LEU A 251 -10.03 14.36 12.83
CA LEU A 251 -9.51 13.16 13.48
C LEU A 251 -8.30 13.47 14.35
N MET A 252 -7.32 14.21 13.83
CA MET A 252 -6.12 14.59 14.59
C MET A 252 -6.46 15.40 15.85
N GLY A 253 -7.53 16.21 15.80
CA GLY A 253 -8.07 16.87 17.00
C GLY A 253 -8.48 15.88 18.09
N HIS A 254 -9.09 14.75 17.74
CA HIS A 254 -9.52 13.71 18.69
C HIS A 254 -8.38 12.80 19.15
N THR A 255 -7.45 12.45 18.27
CA THR A 255 -6.39 11.50 18.60
C THR A 255 -5.21 12.16 19.31
N GLY A 256 -4.80 13.36 18.90
CA GLY A 256 -3.60 14.02 19.43
C GLY A 256 -3.86 15.38 20.04
N GLY A 257 -5.12 15.81 20.19
CA GLY A 257 -5.44 17.14 20.69
C GLY A 257 -4.85 18.25 19.81
N TYR A 258 -4.75 18.01 18.49
CA TYR A 258 -4.32 19.03 17.55
C TYR A 258 -5.34 20.16 17.47
N THR A 259 -4.86 21.40 17.53
CA THR A 259 -5.64 22.52 16.99
C THR A 259 -5.70 22.41 15.46
N GLU A 260 -6.67 23.06 14.84
CA GLU A 260 -6.81 23.06 13.37
C GLU A 260 -5.53 23.49 12.67
N GLN A 261 -4.90 24.58 13.14
CA GLN A 261 -3.65 25.08 12.57
C GLN A 261 -2.50 24.07 12.72
N GLU A 262 -2.33 23.48 13.91
CA GLU A 262 -1.27 22.48 14.12
C GLU A 262 -1.48 21.24 13.26
N ALA A 263 -2.72 20.78 13.08
CA ALA A 263 -3.02 19.63 12.24
C ALA A 263 -2.70 19.92 10.76
N VAL A 264 -3.08 21.09 10.26
CA VAL A 264 -2.75 21.51 8.88
C VAL A 264 -1.23 21.55 8.68
N GLU A 265 -0.50 22.22 9.59
CA GLU A 265 0.97 22.30 9.53
C GLU A 265 1.63 20.90 9.61
N ALA A 266 1.07 20.00 10.43
CA ALA A 266 1.57 18.63 10.56
C ALA A 266 1.36 17.82 9.28
N ILE A 267 0.15 17.87 8.67
CA ILE A 267 -0.18 17.21 7.40
C ILE A 267 0.71 17.72 6.27
N GLU A 268 0.90 19.04 6.17
CA GLU A 268 1.76 19.64 5.15
C GLU A 268 3.23 19.24 5.30
N ARG A 269 3.74 19.23 6.54
CA ARG A 269 5.13 18.87 6.84
C ARG A 269 5.41 17.39 6.60
N GLU A 270 4.49 16.51 6.98
CA GLU A 270 4.64 15.07 6.72
C GLU A 270 4.46 14.78 5.21
N GLY A 271 3.58 15.52 4.55
CA GLY A 271 3.19 15.24 3.17
C GLY A 271 2.12 14.16 3.05
N THR A 272 1.36 13.87 4.12
CA THR A 272 0.32 12.81 4.13
C THR A 272 -0.78 13.03 3.09
N LEU A 273 -1.04 14.28 2.71
CA LEU A 273 -1.96 14.63 1.62
C LEU A 273 -1.25 15.41 0.50
N PRO A 274 -1.47 15.06 -0.78
CA PRO A 274 -2.32 13.96 -1.25
C PRO A 274 -1.77 12.58 -0.86
N ASP A 275 -2.63 11.55 -0.80
CA ASP A 275 -2.23 10.22 -0.37
C ASP A 275 -1.42 9.50 -1.45
N MET A 276 -0.14 9.87 -1.57
CA MET A 276 0.83 9.33 -2.52
C MET A 276 2.17 9.16 -1.83
N LEU A 277 2.67 7.92 -1.75
CA LEU A 277 3.98 7.62 -1.19
C LEU A 277 5.07 8.39 -1.95
N THR A 278 5.70 9.34 -1.26
CA THR A 278 6.79 10.13 -1.83
C THR A 278 8.10 9.37 -1.73
N PHE A 279 8.84 9.27 -2.83
CA PHE A 279 10.15 8.61 -2.86
C PHE A 279 11.14 9.40 -3.72
N ASP A 280 12.17 9.93 -3.09
CA ASP A 280 13.32 10.54 -3.75
C ASP A 280 14.44 9.48 -3.89
N PRO A 281 14.69 8.97 -5.12
CA PRO A 281 15.69 7.94 -5.34
C PRO A 281 17.14 8.44 -5.12
N ALA A 282 17.37 9.74 -4.93
CA ALA A 282 18.67 10.28 -4.56
C ALA A 282 18.95 10.20 -3.04
N LYS A 283 17.96 9.85 -2.22
CA LYS A 283 18.07 9.70 -0.77
C LYS A 283 17.87 8.24 -0.35
N PRO A 284 18.52 7.74 0.71
CA PRO A 284 18.26 6.40 1.22
C PRO A 284 16.77 6.16 1.45
N ALA A 285 16.24 5.03 0.96
CA ALA A 285 14.87 4.62 1.24
C ALA A 285 14.71 4.34 2.74
N LYS A 286 13.77 5.05 3.36
CA LYS A 286 13.30 4.89 4.73
C LYS A 286 12.09 5.78 4.88
N TYR A 287 10.97 5.26 5.36
CA TYR A 287 9.76 6.05 5.55
C TYR A 287 10.06 7.30 6.41
N PRO A 288 9.67 8.52 5.96
CA PRO A 288 8.72 8.82 4.88
C PRO A 288 9.30 9.01 3.46
N ASN A 289 10.58 8.73 3.22
CA ASN A 289 11.17 8.69 1.86
C ASN A 289 11.09 7.27 1.28
N GLY A 290 10.03 6.98 0.55
CA GLY A 290 9.69 5.63 0.15
C GLY A 290 9.28 4.79 1.36
N ARG A 291 9.35 3.47 1.21
CA ARG A 291 9.12 2.51 2.29
C ARG A 291 9.92 1.25 2.03
N VAL A 292 10.65 0.80 3.04
CA VAL A 292 11.33 -0.50 3.06
C VAL A 292 10.63 -1.44 4.05
N PHE A 293 10.94 -2.73 3.98
CA PHE A 293 10.31 -3.77 4.83
C PHE A 293 10.59 -3.61 6.32
N THR A 294 11.66 -2.90 6.69
CA THR A 294 12.07 -2.71 8.08
C THR A 294 11.52 -1.44 8.73
N ASP A 295 10.73 -0.65 7.98
CA ASP A 295 10.10 0.55 8.51
C ASP A 295 8.91 0.18 9.41
N ASP A 296 8.98 0.59 10.67
CA ASP A 296 7.83 0.54 11.59
C ASP A 296 6.85 1.67 11.28
N VAL A 297 6.05 1.46 10.24
CA VAL A 297 5.11 2.46 9.72
C VAL A 297 3.90 2.66 10.65
N ILE A 298 3.60 1.71 11.53
CA ILE A 298 2.51 1.84 12.50
C ILE A 298 2.95 2.69 13.68
N ASP A 299 4.11 2.44 14.28
CA ASP A 299 4.64 3.31 15.33
C ASP A 299 4.82 4.74 14.79
N TYR A 300 5.30 4.88 13.54
CA TYR A 300 5.38 6.19 12.89
C TYR A 300 4.00 6.86 12.79
N ARG A 301 2.99 6.17 12.24
CA ARG A 301 1.64 6.75 12.03
C ARG A 301 0.99 7.11 13.36
N LEU A 302 1.15 6.29 14.39
CA LEU A 302 0.59 6.56 15.71
C LEU A 302 1.29 7.74 16.37
N ALA A 303 2.61 7.86 16.26
CA ALA A 303 3.33 9.04 16.71
C ALA A 303 2.82 10.31 16.02
N PHE A 304 2.55 10.26 14.71
CA PHE A 304 1.93 11.37 13.99
C PHE A 304 0.54 11.72 14.52
N LEU A 305 -0.36 10.73 14.64
CA LEU A 305 -1.74 10.94 15.08
C LEU A 305 -1.85 11.44 16.52
N THR A 306 -0.87 11.13 17.37
CA THR A 306 -0.94 11.36 18.83
C THR A 306 0.03 12.42 19.34
N LYS A 307 0.66 13.23 18.47
CA LYS A 307 1.74 14.18 18.85
C LYS A 307 2.93 13.51 19.57
N GLY A 308 3.13 12.22 19.32
CA GLY A 308 4.17 11.41 19.96
C GLY A 308 3.83 10.90 21.36
N ASP A 309 2.59 11.08 21.83
CA ASP A 309 2.17 10.61 23.15
C ASP A 309 2.01 9.08 23.20
N CYS A 310 1.72 8.44 22.06
CA CYS A 310 1.68 6.99 21.97
C CYS A 310 3.11 6.41 22.07
N PRO A 311 3.41 5.55 23.05
CA PRO A 311 4.71 4.88 23.11
C PRO A 311 4.87 3.90 21.94
N PRO A 312 6.10 3.61 21.49
CA PRO A 312 6.34 2.62 20.44
C PRO A 312 5.94 1.21 20.92
N SER A 313 5.50 0.37 19.99
CA SER A 313 5.12 -1.02 20.26
C SER A 313 6.31 -1.89 20.67
N GLY A 314 7.52 -1.54 20.19
CA GLY A 314 8.74 -2.28 20.43
C GLY A 314 8.84 -3.58 19.62
N LEU A 315 7.98 -3.75 18.61
CA LEU A 315 8.11 -4.83 17.64
C LEU A 315 9.40 -4.69 16.84
N ALA A 316 9.91 -5.81 16.36
CA ALA A 316 11.07 -5.86 15.48
C ALA A 316 10.61 -6.23 14.07
N PRO A 317 11.26 -5.69 13.02
CA PRO A 317 11.01 -6.13 11.66
C PRO A 317 11.18 -7.63 11.48
N HIS A 318 10.45 -8.18 10.51
CA HIS A 318 10.63 -9.55 10.08
C HIS A 318 12.03 -9.78 9.52
N THR A 319 12.54 -11.00 9.67
CA THR A 319 13.91 -11.36 9.29
C THR A 319 13.98 -12.29 8.07
N ASP A 320 12.84 -12.61 7.47
CA ASP A 320 12.70 -13.55 6.36
C ASP A 320 12.63 -12.88 4.98
N THR A 321 12.76 -11.54 4.93
CA THR A 321 13.00 -10.80 3.67
C THR A 321 14.28 -11.25 2.99
N LEU A 322 14.36 -11.08 1.67
CA LEU A 322 15.47 -11.54 0.83
C LEU A 322 16.30 -10.37 0.28
N ASP A 323 17.59 -10.61 0.05
CA ASP A 323 18.48 -9.66 -0.65
C ASP A 323 18.41 -9.80 -2.18
N VAL A 324 17.52 -10.66 -2.69
CA VAL A 324 17.31 -10.92 -4.11
C VAL A 324 15.85 -10.66 -4.47
N PHE A 325 15.62 -10.11 -5.66
CA PHE A 325 14.28 -9.82 -6.18
C PHE A 325 13.37 -11.08 -6.11
N PRO A 326 12.12 -10.98 -5.60
CA PRO A 326 11.33 -9.78 -5.30
C PRO A 326 11.52 -9.18 -3.90
N TYR A 327 12.57 -9.58 -3.17
CA TYR A 327 12.99 -9.09 -1.85
C TYR A 327 12.06 -9.41 -0.67
N LEU A 328 10.82 -9.82 -0.91
CA LEU A 328 9.95 -10.41 0.11
C LEU A 328 10.28 -11.89 0.33
N GLY A 329 10.02 -12.38 1.54
CA GLY A 329 10.30 -13.76 1.92
C GLY A 329 9.41 -14.79 1.24
N ASN A 330 9.77 -16.05 1.42
CA ASN A 330 8.96 -17.17 0.94
C ASN A 330 7.64 -17.23 1.71
N PRO A 331 6.52 -17.57 1.06
CA PRO A 331 5.24 -17.72 1.77
C PRO A 331 5.36 -18.78 2.87
N HIS A 332 4.80 -18.48 4.04
CA HIS A 332 4.65 -19.41 5.13
C HIS A 332 3.70 -20.55 4.74
N PRO A 333 3.90 -21.78 5.26
CA PRO A 333 2.98 -22.89 5.00
C PRO A 333 1.55 -22.54 5.43
N THR A 334 0.59 -22.77 4.53
CA THR A 334 -0.83 -22.76 4.89
C THR A 334 -1.11 -23.97 5.78
N GLY A 335 -1.52 -23.73 7.03
CA GLY A 335 -1.89 -24.78 7.99
C GLY A 335 -3.12 -25.58 7.60
#